data_AF-A0A5D2KEX7-F1
#
_entry.id   AF-A0A5D2KEX7-F1
#
_cell.length_a   1.000
_cell.length_b   1.000
_cell.length_c   1.000
_cell.angle_alpha   90.00
_cell.angle_beta   90.00
_cell.angle_gamma   90.00
#
_symmetry.space_group_name_H-M   'P 1'
#
loop_
_entity.id
_entity.type
_entity.pdbx_description
1 polymer ?
#
loop_
_entity_poly.entity_id
_entity_poly.type
_entity_poly.pdbx_seq_one_letter_code
_entity_poly.pdbx_strand_id
1 'polypeptide(L)'
;MCPAFLLDAPLFWRPVDKFHFIINLDHMMKREEIWWRNLDKCLNISQKKYPYDWVLAVKCDLVLKSIFENAESNYPTNSYASVVRYCSNVYRYYNDNITPKVIF
;
A
#
# COMPACT_ATOMS: atom_id res chain seq x y z
N MET A 1 26.52 -0.70 -20.17
CA MET A 1 25.24 -0.35 -19.50
C MET A 1 25.17 1.16 -19.40
N CYS A 2 24.08 1.78 -19.87
CA CYS A 2 23.86 3.21 -19.69
C CYS A 2 23.40 3.46 -18.25
N PRO A 3 23.99 4.39 -17.48
CA PRO A 3 23.57 4.68 -16.11
C PRO A 3 22.13 5.21 -15.99
N ALA A 4 21.48 5.56 -17.11
CA ALA A 4 20.16 6.16 -17.15
C ALA A 4 19.08 5.36 -16.40
N PHE A 5 19.18 4.02 -16.34
CA PHE A 5 18.22 3.19 -15.57
C PHE A 5 18.18 3.53 -14.07
N LEU A 6 19.24 4.14 -13.53
CA LEU A 6 19.27 4.59 -12.15
C LEU A 6 18.29 5.74 -11.91
N LEU A 7 18.01 6.55 -12.93
CA LEU A 7 17.03 7.64 -12.84
C LEU A 7 15.58 7.11 -12.76
N ASP A 8 15.35 5.87 -13.20
CA ASP A 8 14.06 5.19 -13.05
C ASP A 8 13.86 4.59 -11.65
N ALA A 9 14.86 4.67 -10.76
CA ALA A 9 14.76 4.10 -9.42
C ALA A 9 13.69 4.80 -8.57
N PRO A 10 12.99 4.08 -7.67
CA PRO A 10 11.98 4.67 -6.78
C PRO A 10 12.47 5.83 -5.91
N LEU A 11 13.79 5.96 -5.72
CA LEU A 11 14.40 7.09 -5.03
C LEU A 11 14.06 8.43 -5.71
N PHE A 12 14.05 8.47 -7.04
CA PHE A 12 13.86 9.68 -7.84
C PHE A 12 12.40 9.93 -8.23
N TRP A 13 11.49 9.00 -7.94
CA TRP A 13 10.08 9.19 -8.23
C TRP A 13 9.49 10.35 -7.45
N ARG A 14 8.54 11.08 -8.04
CA ARG A 14 7.77 12.09 -7.32
C ARG A 14 6.91 11.39 -6.27
N PRO A 15 6.54 12.07 -5.17
CA PRO A 15 5.67 11.48 -4.14
C PRO A 15 4.39 10.85 -4.70
N VAL A 16 3.73 11.52 -5.65
CA VAL A 16 2.50 11.04 -6.30
C VAL A 16 2.71 9.72 -7.06
N ASP A 17 3.85 9.56 -7.73
CA ASP A 17 4.15 8.36 -8.51
C ASP A 17 4.37 7.15 -7.59
N LYS A 18 4.91 7.37 -6.39
CA LYS A 18 5.06 6.32 -5.35
C LYS A 18 3.69 5.83 -4.87
N PHE A 19 2.73 6.73 -4.66
CA PHE A 19 1.36 6.35 -4.29
C PHE A 19 0.68 5.57 -5.41
N HIS A 20 0.77 6.06 -6.65
CA HIS A 20 0.22 5.35 -7.82
C HIS A 20 0.82 3.95 -7.97
N PHE A 21 2.12 3.78 -7.72
CA PHE A 21 2.75 2.47 -7.73
C PHE A 21 2.11 1.52 -6.71
N ILE A 22 1.89 1.95 -5.46
CA ILE A 22 1.27 1.11 -4.42
C ILE A 22 -0.18 0.76 -4.78
N ILE A 23 -0.94 1.71 -5.32
CA ILE A 23 -2.32 1.48 -5.76
C ILE A 23 -2.36 0.48 -6.91
N ASN A 24 -1.50 0.64 -7.91
CA ASN A 24 -1.40 -0.29 -9.03
C ASN A 24 -0.98 -1.67 -8.57
N LEU A 25 -0.04 -1.77 -7.62
CA LEU A 25 0.37 -3.04 -7.03
C LEU A 25 -0.81 -3.75 -6.33
N ASP A 26 -1.62 -3.02 -5.55
CA ASP A 26 -2.86 -3.56 -4.95
C ASP A 26 -3.84 -4.06 -6.03
N HIS A 27 -4.01 -3.32 -7.13
CA HIS A 27 -4.87 -3.75 -8.24
C HIS A 27 -4.35 -5.02 -8.90
N MET A 28 -3.05 -5.09 -9.20
CA MET A 28 -2.42 -6.27 -9.80
C MET A 28 -2.56 -7.49 -8.89
N MET A 29 -2.43 -7.31 -7.57
CA MET A 29 -2.64 -8.39 -6.59
C MET A 29 -4.10 -8.85 -6.54
N LYS A 30 -5.07 -7.93 -6.61
CA LYS A 30 -6.51 -8.24 -6.67
C LYS A 30 -6.90 -8.98 -7.94
N ARG A 31 -6.20 -8.71 -9.05
CA ARG A 31 -6.36 -9.41 -10.34
C ARG A 31 -5.54 -10.70 -10.42
N GLU A 32 -4.84 -11.05 -9.35
CA GLU A 32 -3.94 -12.21 -9.29
C GLU A 32 -2.80 -12.20 -10.32
N GLU A 33 -2.51 -11.04 -10.93
CA GLU A 33 -1.36 -10.84 -11.84
C GLU A 33 -0.03 -10.96 -11.07
N ILE A 34 -0.05 -10.59 -9.78
CA ILE A 34 1.06 -10.77 -8.84
C ILE A 34 0.56 -11.61 -7.66
N TRP A 35 1.22 -12.74 -7.44
CA TRP A 35 0.91 -13.57 -6.28
C TRP A 35 1.45 -12.92 -5.00
N TRP A 36 0.54 -12.54 -4.11
CA TRP A 36 0.88 -11.85 -2.86
C TRP A 36 1.90 -12.60 -2.00
N ARG A 37 1.91 -13.95 -2.05
CA ARG A 37 2.89 -14.78 -1.33
C ARG A 37 4.32 -14.56 -1.82
N ASN A 38 4.50 -14.30 -3.11
CA ASN A 38 5.82 -14.01 -3.67
C ASN A 38 6.32 -12.64 -3.19
N LEU A 39 5.43 -11.64 -3.17
CA LEU A 39 5.74 -10.32 -2.63
C LEU A 39 6.19 -10.41 -1.17
N ASP A 40 5.40 -11.10 -0.34
CA ASP A 40 5.72 -11.33 1.07
C ASP A 40 7.07 -12.03 1.25
N LYS A 41 7.32 -13.09 0.45
CA LYS A 41 8.59 -13.82 0.50
C LYS A 41 9.78 -12.90 0.17
N CYS A 42 9.69 -12.13 -0.91
CA CYS A 42 10.77 -11.20 -1.31
C CYS A 42 11.05 -10.14 -0.25
N LEU A 43 10.00 -9.60 0.38
CA LEU A 43 10.13 -8.56 1.40
C LEU A 43 10.60 -9.11 2.75
N ASN A 44 10.22 -10.34 3.11
CA ASN A 44 10.77 -11.05 4.28
C ASN A 44 12.29 -11.25 4.17
N ILE A 45 12.80 -11.56 2.97
CA ILE A 45 14.26 -11.68 2.74
C ILE A 45 14.96 -10.32 2.93
N SER A 46 14.26 -9.22 2.63
CA SER A 46 14.79 -7.86 2.72
C SER A 46 14.54 -7.21 4.08
N GLN A 47 13.98 -7.94 5.04
CA GLN A 47 13.57 -7.39 6.33
C GLN A 47 14.79 -6.91 7.12
N LYS A 48 14.81 -5.61 7.46
CA LYS A 48 15.82 -5.05 8.35
C LYS A 48 15.67 -5.61 9.76
N LYS A 49 16.73 -5.48 10.56
CA LYS A 49 16.87 -5.98 11.95
C LYS A 49 15.78 -5.53 12.94
N TYR A 50 14.89 -4.61 12.56
CA TYR A 50 13.85 -4.05 13.42
C TYR A 50 12.46 -4.46 12.90
N PRO A 51 11.71 -5.29 13.63
CA PRO A 51 10.31 -5.55 13.33
C PRO A 51 9.51 -4.28 13.65
N TYR A 52 8.82 -3.73 12.66
CA TYR A 52 7.85 -2.65 12.85
C TYR A 52 6.45 -3.24 12.84
N ASP A 53 5.74 -3.15 13.97
CA ASP A 53 4.34 -3.56 14.06
C ASP A 53 3.43 -2.43 13.56
N TRP A 54 3.17 -2.45 12.25
CA TRP A 54 2.36 -1.45 11.59
C TRP A 54 0.88 -1.51 12.02
N VAL A 55 0.39 -2.67 12.48
CA VAL A 55 -1.00 -2.84 12.90
C VAL A 55 -1.25 -2.08 14.20
N LEU A 56 -0.31 -2.15 15.15
CA LEU A 56 -0.36 -1.34 16.36
C LEU A 56 -0.38 0.16 16.04
N ALA A 57 0.50 0.59 15.12
CA ALA A 57 0.55 1.99 14.72
C ALA A 57 -0.78 2.50 14.12
N VAL A 58 -1.43 1.69 13.28
CA VAL A 58 -2.72 2.04 12.66
C VAL A 58 -3.87 2.07 13.67
N LYS A 59 -3.88 1.16 14.66
CA LYS A 59 -4.95 1.08 15.66
C LYS A 59 -4.97 2.26 16.63
N CYS A 60 -3.88 3.01 16.74
CA CYS A 60 -3.79 4.19 17.61
C CYS A 60 -4.60 5.39 17.11
N ASP A 61 -4.96 5.44 15.83
CA ASP A 61 -5.76 6.52 15.23
C ASP A 61 -7.15 6.00 14.83
N LEU A 62 -8.21 6.70 15.26
CA LEU A 62 -9.60 6.25 15.07
C LEU A 62 -10.00 6.17 13.58
N VAL A 63 -9.54 7.12 12.76
CA VAL A 63 -9.87 7.16 11.32
C VAL A 63 -9.11 6.04 10.61
N LEU A 64 -7.80 5.94 10.86
CA LEU A 64 -6.95 4.91 10.29
C LEU A 64 -7.39 3.50 10.68
N LYS A 65 -7.82 3.31 11.94
CA LYS A 65 -8.41 2.07 12.43
C LYS A 65 -9.69 1.71 11.68
N SER A 66 -10.59 2.66 11.45
CA SER A 66 -11.84 2.39 10.72
C SER A 66 -11.59 1.92 9.27
N ILE A 67 -10.60 2.50 8.59
CA ILE A 67 -10.20 2.09 7.22
C ILE A 67 -9.60 0.68 7.22
N PHE A 68 -8.88 0.33 8.28
CA PHE A 68 -8.31 -1.00 8.45
C PHE A 68 -9.37 -2.07 8.70
N GLU A 69 -10.35 -1.79 9.56
CA GLU A 69 -11.40 -2.74 9.96
C GLU A 69 -12.47 -2.94 8.87
N ASN A 70 -12.79 -1.92 8.08
CA ASN A 70 -13.85 -1.97 7.07
C ASN A 70 -13.48 -2.72 5.78
N ALA A 71 -12.27 -3.26 5.68
CA ALA A 71 -11.81 -3.92 4.46
C ALA A 71 -11.70 -5.43 4.67
N GLU A 72 -12.58 -6.21 4.02
CA GLU A 72 -12.40 -7.66 3.88
C GLU A 72 -11.08 -7.96 3.15
N SER A 73 -10.30 -8.91 3.67
CA SER A 73 -9.01 -9.32 3.09
C SER A 73 -8.95 -10.83 2.99
N ASN A 74 -8.54 -11.32 1.83
CA ASN A 74 -8.12 -12.72 1.69
C ASN A 74 -6.66 -12.94 2.14
N TYR A 75 -5.96 -11.88 2.57
CA TYR A 75 -4.56 -11.92 2.99
C TYR A 75 -4.43 -11.89 4.52
N PRO A 76 -3.42 -12.55 5.10
CA PRO A 76 -3.13 -12.43 6.52
C PRO A 76 -2.89 -10.99 6.92
N THR A 77 -3.43 -10.56 8.06
CA THR A 77 -3.32 -9.19 8.56
C THR A 77 -1.87 -8.70 8.67
N ASN A 78 -0.94 -9.57 9.01
CA ASN A 78 0.47 -9.20 9.23
C ASN A 78 1.35 -9.36 7.98
N SER A 79 0.76 -9.57 6.80
CA SER A 79 1.50 -9.63 5.52
C SER A 79 1.89 -8.23 5.01
N TYR A 80 2.94 -8.17 4.19
CA TYR A 80 3.24 -6.94 3.44
C TYR A 80 2.16 -6.65 2.40
N ALA A 81 1.55 -7.70 1.86
CA ALA A 81 0.35 -7.60 1.04
C ALA A 81 -0.78 -6.80 1.72
N SER A 82 -1.01 -7.04 3.02
CA SER A 82 -1.99 -6.28 3.80
C SER A 82 -1.62 -4.81 3.98
N VAL A 83 -0.32 -4.48 4.08
CA VAL A 83 0.16 -3.08 4.11
C VAL A 83 -0.14 -2.38 2.78
N VAL A 84 0.18 -3.03 1.65
CA VAL A 84 -0.07 -2.48 0.30
C VAL A 84 -1.56 -2.19 0.11
N ARG A 85 -2.42 -3.17 0.43
CA ARG A 85 -3.88 -3.02 0.40
C ARG A 85 -4.35 -1.87 1.30
N TYR A 86 -3.85 -1.81 2.52
CA TYR A 86 -4.21 -0.78 3.48
C TYR A 86 -3.87 0.63 2.97
N CYS A 87 -2.64 0.83 2.47
CA CYS A 87 -2.22 2.10 1.88
C CYS A 87 -3.09 2.51 0.68
N SER A 88 -3.43 1.56 -0.20
CA SER A 88 -4.36 1.78 -1.32
C SER A 88 -5.74 2.22 -0.83
N ASN A 89 -6.28 1.59 0.21
CA ASN A 89 -7.57 1.94 0.79
C ASN A 89 -7.56 3.32 1.45
N VAL A 90 -6.50 3.67 2.19
CA VAL A 90 -6.34 5.00 2.78
C VAL A 90 -6.33 6.07 1.70
N TYR A 91 -5.56 5.86 0.63
CA TYR A 91 -5.49 6.81 -0.49
C TYR A 91 -6.86 7.03 -1.14
N ARG A 92 -7.61 5.96 -1.39
CA ARG A 92 -8.98 6.05 -1.94
C ARG A 92 -9.93 6.72 -0.96
N TYR A 93 -9.88 6.35 0.32
CA TYR A 93 -10.75 6.96 1.34
C TYR A 93 -10.60 8.48 1.36
N TYR A 94 -9.38 9.00 1.29
CA TYR A 94 -9.19 10.46 1.26
C TYR A 94 -9.53 11.08 -0.09
N ASN A 95 -9.23 10.43 -1.23
CA ASN A 95 -9.49 11.05 -2.54
C ASN A 95 -10.95 10.92 -3.02
N ASP A 96 -11.63 9.81 -2.72
CA ASP A 96 -13.01 9.57 -3.12
C ASP A 96 -13.97 10.41 -2.24
N ASN A 97 -13.64 10.63 -0.96
CA ASN A 97 -14.44 11.44 -0.04
C ASN A 97 -14.20 12.96 -0.15
N ILE A 98 -13.26 13.42 -0.99
CA ILE A 98 -13.07 14.86 -1.27
C ILE A 98 -14.21 15.42 -2.16
N THR A 99 -15.12 14.58 -2.69
CA THR A 99 -16.22 15.07 -3.55
C THR A 99 -17.62 14.69 -3.05
N PRO A 100 -18.22 15.43 -2.11
CA PRO A 100 -19.59 15.85 -2.32
C PRO A 100 -19.55 17.00 -3.33
N LYS A 101 -19.98 16.75 -4.57
CA LYS A 101 -20.46 17.85 -5.42
C LYS A 101 -21.63 18.46 -4.67
N VAL A 102 -21.40 19.55 -3.95
CA VAL A 102 -22.48 20.42 -3.50
C VAL A 102 -23.07 21.02 -4.76
N ILE A 103 -24.15 20.43 -5.25
CA ILE A 103 -25.01 21.02 -6.26
C ILE A 103 -25.79 22.10 -5.50
N PHE A 104 -25.44 23.36 -5.72
CA PHE A 104 -26.31 24.50 -5.40
C PHE A 104 -27.35 24.65 -6.51
#